data_AF-A0A946TBR1-F1
#
_entry.id   AF-A0A946TBR1-F1
#
_cell.length_a   1.000
_cell.length_b   1.000
_cell.length_c   1.000
_cell.angle_alpha   90.00
_cell.angle_beta   90.00
_cell.angle_gamma   90.00
#
_symmetry.space_group_name_H-M   'P 1'
#
loop_
_entity.id
_entity.type
_entity.pdbx_description
1 polymer ?
#
loop_
_entity_poly.entity_id
_entity_poly.type
_entity_poly.pdbx_seq_one_letter_code
_entity_poly.pdbx_strand_id
1 'polypeptide(L)'
;DQVVVPAPGTVILASTNSCPIAATSLGKHILTFQGHPEFFADYSRALYQFRRPAYPPETYAAAMASLDQDADQDWVAKLMIDFCLAPQ
;
A
#
# COMPACT_ATOMS: atom_id res chain seq x y z
N ASP A 1 4.58 6.00 9.34
CA ASP A 1 3.28 6.42 9.90
C ASP A 1 2.22 5.58 9.23
N GLN A 2 1.23 5.09 9.97
CA GLN A 2 0.15 4.24 9.45
C GLN A 2 -1.18 4.73 10.00
N VAL A 3 -2.23 4.67 9.18
CA VAL A 3 -3.59 4.92 9.68
C VAL A 3 -3.97 3.80 10.65
N VAL A 4 -4.24 4.17 11.90
CA VAL A 4 -4.69 3.24 12.95
C VAL A 4 -6.16 3.40 13.32
N VAL A 5 -6.77 4.51 12.92
CA VAL A 5 -8.19 4.80 13.12
C VAL A 5 -8.76 5.35 11.81
N PRO A 6 -9.74 4.68 11.19
CA PRO A 6 -10.34 5.17 9.95
C PRO A 6 -11.30 6.34 10.25
N ALA A 7 -11.51 7.21 9.25
CA ALA A 7 -12.50 8.27 9.36
C ALA A 7 -13.93 7.68 9.50
N PRO A 8 -14.88 8.37 10.16
CA PRO A 8 -16.26 7.91 10.23
C PRO A 8 -16.86 7.64 8.84
N GLY A 9 -17.61 6.56 8.70
CA GLY A 9 -18.24 6.16 7.43
C GLY A 9 -17.29 5.46 6.43
N THR A 10 -16.02 5.28 6.79
CA THR A 10 -15.05 4.57 5.96
C THR A 10 -15.29 3.06 5.99
N VAL A 11 -15.18 2.41 4.85
CA VAL A 11 -15.15 0.95 4.71
C VAL A 11 -13.71 0.50 4.52
N ILE A 12 -13.25 -0.42 5.36
CA ILE A 12 -11.94 -1.09 5.19
C ILE A 12 -12.10 -2.15 4.10
N LEU A 13 -11.28 -2.05 3.05
CA LEU A 13 -11.32 -2.92 1.88
C LEU A 13 -10.22 -4.00 1.92
N ALA A 14 -9.07 -3.68 2.51
CA ALA A 14 -7.94 -4.59 2.61
C ALA A 14 -7.17 -4.40 3.92
N SER A 15 -6.54 -5.48 4.38
CA SER A 15 -5.67 -5.50 5.56
C SER A 15 -4.57 -6.55 5.40
N THR A 16 -3.49 -6.38 6.15
CA THR A 16 -2.44 -7.37 6.34
C THR A 16 -2.14 -7.52 7.84
N ASN A 17 -1.40 -8.56 8.22
CA ASN A 17 -1.01 -8.77 9.62
C ASN A 17 -0.21 -7.60 10.21
N SER A 18 0.53 -6.87 9.38
CA SER A 18 1.35 -5.71 9.78
C SER A 18 0.71 -4.36 9.46
N CYS A 19 -0.46 -4.35 8.79
CA CYS A 19 -1.19 -3.14 8.41
C CYS A 19 -2.70 -3.41 8.39
N PRO A 20 -3.40 -3.17 9.52
CA PRO A 20 -4.84 -3.46 9.63
C PRO A 20 -5.73 -2.63 8.70
N ILE A 21 -5.24 -1.48 8.23
CA ILE A 21 -5.97 -0.54 7.36
C ILE A 21 -5.11 -0.32 6.11
N ALA A 22 -5.11 -1.29 5.19
CA ALA A 22 -4.26 -1.27 4.00
C ALA A 22 -4.92 -0.56 2.81
N ALA A 23 -6.25 -0.65 2.69
CA ALA A 23 -7.02 0.11 1.73
C ALA A 23 -8.40 0.44 2.28
N THR A 24 -8.95 1.60 1.93
CA THR A 24 -10.28 2.02 2.37
C THR A 24 -11.06 2.74 1.28
N SER A 25 -12.38 2.81 1.44
CA SER A 25 -13.25 3.71 0.67
C SER A 25 -14.16 4.53 1.57
N LEU A 26 -14.57 5.69 1.06
CA LEU A 26 -15.62 6.51 1.66
C LEU A 26 -16.63 6.88 0.55
N GLY A 27 -17.83 6.29 0.65
CA GLY A 27 -18.81 6.33 -0.44
C GLY A 27 -18.24 5.77 -1.75
N LYS A 28 -18.68 6.33 -2.87
CA LYS A 28 -18.26 5.93 -4.24
C LYS A 28 -17.28 6.90 -4.90
N HIS A 29 -16.65 7.78 -4.12
CA HIS A 29 -15.84 8.88 -4.66
C HIS A 29 -14.46 9.02 -3.99
N ILE A 30 -14.19 8.27 -2.91
CA ILE A 30 -12.88 8.25 -2.25
C ILE A 30 -12.43 6.81 -2.11
N LEU A 31 -11.23 6.54 -2.61
CA LEU A 31 -10.48 5.28 -2.48
C LEU A 31 -9.07 5.63 -2.00
N THR A 32 -8.58 4.93 -0.98
CA THR A 32 -7.25 5.16 -0.42
C THR A 32 -6.46 3.86 -0.27
N PHE A 33 -5.15 3.95 -0.38
CA PHE A 33 -4.20 2.86 -0.17
C PHE A 33 -3.10 3.34 0.77
N GLN A 34 -2.75 2.49 1.73
CA GLN A 34 -1.61 2.74 2.61
C GLN A 34 -0.29 2.32 1.95
N GLY A 35 -0.33 1.33 1.06
CA GLY A 35 0.79 0.91 0.23
C GLY A 35 1.02 1.85 -0.96
N HIS A 36 2.14 1.62 -1.66
CA HIS A 36 2.58 2.41 -2.80
C HIS A 36 2.47 1.61 -4.10
N PRO A 37 1.26 1.49 -4.72
CA PRO A 37 1.11 0.78 -5.99
C PRO A 37 1.91 1.43 -7.13
N GLU A 38 2.34 2.69 -6.95
CA GLU A 38 3.18 3.43 -7.89
C GLU A 38 4.67 3.11 -7.81
N PHE A 39 5.13 2.35 -6.80
CA PHE A 39 6.54 2.02 -6.63
C PHE A 39 6.94 0.73 -7.35
N PHE A 40 8.01 0.82 -8.14
CA PHE A 40 8.70 -0.33 -8.69
C PHE A 40 9.86 -0.77 -7.78
N ALA A 41 10.29 -2.03 -7.92
CA ALA A 41 11.32 -2.64 -7.08
C ALA A 41 12.62 -1.81 -7.02
N ASP A 42 13.05 -1.24 -8.15
CA ASP A 42 14.29 -0.44 -8.20
C ASP A 42 14.18 0.87 -7.43
N TYR A 43 13.03 1.55 -7.53
CA TYR A 43 12.78 2.76 -6.75
C TYR A 43 12.70 2.44 -5.26
N SER A 44 11.96 1.39 -4.88
CA SER A 44 11.87 0.94 -3.50
C SER A 44 13.24 0.56 -2.93
N ARG A 45 14.07 -0.15 -3.70
CA ARG A 45 15.44 -0.52 -3.31
C ARG A 45 16.28 0.71 -3.02
N ALA A 46 16.29 1.69 -3.93
CA ALA A 46 17.03 2.93 -3.75
C ALA A 46 16.55 3.70 -2.51
N LEU A 47 15.23 3.80 -2.30
CA LEU A 47 14.64 4.45 -1.14
C LEU A 47 15.02 3.75 0.17
N TYR A 48 14.96 2.42 0.21
CA TYR A 48 15.27 1.63 1.40
C TYR A 48 16.75 1.75 1.77
N GLN A 49 17.65 1.71 0.78
CA GLN A 49 19.08 1.92 0.98
C GLN A 49 19.37 3.33 1.50
N PHE A 50 18.77 4.36 0.87
CA PHE A 50 18.92 5.76 1.30
C PHE A 50 18.48 5.97 2.76
N ARG A 51 17.41 5.29 3.18
CA ARG A 51 16.84 5.39 4.54
C ARG A 51 17.30 4.28 5.49
N ARG A 52 18.31 3.48 5.13
CA ARG A 52 18.77 2.32 5.92
C ARG A 52 18.95 2.61 7.42
N PRO A 53 19.54 3.74 7.85
CA PRO A 53 19.74 4.03 9.28
C PRO A 53 18.43 4.19 10.07
N ALA A 54 17.31 4.47 9.39
CA ALA A 54 16.00 4.65 10.01
C ALA A 54 15.22 3.34 10.22
N TYR A 55 15.73 2.21 9.74
CA TYR A 55 15.03 0.92 9.79
C TYR A 55 15.69 -0.07 10.73
N PRO A 56 14.90 -0.76 11.59
CA PRO A 56 15.39 -1.91 12.33
C PRO A 56 16.07 -2.93 11.38
N PRO A 57 17.17 -3.59 11.80
CA PRO A 57 17.91 -4.50 10.94
C PRO A 57 17.06 -5.59 10.27
N GLU A 58 16.17 -6.21 11.04
CA GLU A 58 15.29 -7.28 10.57
C GLU A 58 14.23 -6.78 9.59
N THR A 59 13.59 -5.64 9.89
CA THR A 59 12.59 -5.02 9.02
C THR A 59 13.19 -4.66 7.66
N TYR A 60 14.39 -4.09 7.63
CA TYR A 60 15.07 -3.79 6.37
C TYR A 60 15.42 -5.06 5.59
N ALA A 61 15.95 -6.08 6.25
CA ALA A 61 16.30 -7.34 5.58
C ALA A 61 15.06 -7.99 4.94
N ALA A 62 13.94 -8.03 5.68
CA ALA A 62 12.67 -8.53 5.17
C ALA A 62 12.14 -7.69 3.99
N ALA A 63 12.18 -6.35 4.10
CA ALA A 63 11.72 -5.45 3.05
C ALA A 63 12.59 -5.54 1.78
N MET A 64 13.89 -5.74 1.90
CA MET A 64 14.77 -5.93 0.75
C MET A 64 14.52 -7.28 0.07
N ALA A 65 14.32 -8.35 0.85
CA ALA A 65 14.00 -9.67 0.31
C ALA A 65 12.64 -9.72 -0.39
N SER A 66 11.66 -8.93 0.06
CA SER A 66 10.35 -8.88 -0.60
C SER A 66 10.38 -8.22 -1.98
N LEU A 67 11.43 -7.45 -2.31
CA LEU A 67 11.56 -6.81 -3.64
C LEU A 67 11.84 -7.82 -4.77
N ASP A 68 12.18 -9.07 -4.44
CA ASP A 68 12.40 -10.14 -5.42
C ASP A 68 11.10 -10.91 -5.74
N GLN A 69 9.98 -10.54 -5.09
CA GLN A 69 8.66 -11.10 -5.39
C GLN A 69 7.90 -10.20 -6.36
N ASP A 70 7.01 -10.80 -7.15
CA ASP A 70 6.10 -10.04 -8.00
C ASP A 70 5.15 -9.19 -7.15
N ALA A 71 4.93 -7.96 -7.58
CA ALA A 71 3.98 -7.04 -6.95
C ALA A 71 2.66 -7.02 -7.72
N ASP A 72 1.55 -6.87 -7.00
CA ASP A 72 0.20 -6.84 -7.57
C ASP A 72 -0.16 -5.48 -8.23
N GLN A 73 0.81 -4.76 -8.78
CA GLN A 73 0.61 -3.39 -9.29
C GLN A 73 -0.49 -3.32 -10.36
N ASP A 74 -0.45 -4.22 -11.34
CA ASP A 74 -1.44 -4.26 -12.43
C ASP A 74 -2.85 -4.59 -11.92
N TRP A 75 -2.92 -5.48 -10.93
CA TRP A 75 -4.19 -5.84 -10.30
C TRP A 75 -4.78 -4.65 -9.53
N VAL A 76 -3.96 -3.94 -8.74
CA VAL A 76 -4.39 -2.73 -8.03
C VAL A 76 -4.78 -1.63 -9.02
N ALA A 77 -4.04 -1.44 -10.10
CA ALA A 77 -4.39 -0.48 -11.14
C ALA A 77 -5.77 -0.77 -11.75
N LYS A 78 -6.10 -2.04 -11.99
CA LYS A 78 -7.44 -2.44 -12.43
C LYS A 78 -8.51 -2.06 -11.40
N LEU A 79 -8.29 -2.31 -10.11
CA LEU A 79 -9.24 -1.92 -9.05
C LEU A 79 -9.47 -0.40 -9.02
N MET A 80 -8.42 0.39 -9.24
CA MET A 80 -8.53 1.85 -9.32
C MET A 80 -9.38 2.29 -10.51
N ILE A 81 -9.16 1.68 -11.69
CA ILE A 81 -9.96 1.95 -12.89
C ILE A 81 -11.42 1.56 -12.67
N ASP A 82 -11.67 0.36 -12.14
CA ASP A 82 -13.01 -0.14 -11.87
C ASP A 82 -13.75 0.76 -10.88
N PHE A 83 -13.07 1.27 -9.84
CA PHE A 83 -13.64 2.23 -8.89
C PHE A 83 -14.03 3.55 -9.57
N CYS A 84 -13.16 4.09 -10.43
CA CYS A 84 -13.44 5.33 -11.16
C CYS A 84 -14.59 5.18 -12.17
N LEU A 85 -14.77 4.00 -12.76
CA LEU A 85 -15.83 3.72 -13.73
C LEU A 85 -17.13 3.21 -13.08
N ALA A 86 -17.13 2.96 -11.78
CA ALA A 86 -18.29 2.44 -11.07
C ALA A 86 -19.47 3.44 -11.12
N PRO A 87 -20.72 2.97 -11.34
CA PRO A 87 -21.89 3.84 -11.32
C PRO A 87 -22.08 4.52 -9.96
N GLN A 88 -22.25 5.84 -9.99
CA GLN A 88 -22.53 6.68 -8.81
C GLN A 88 -23.93 6.42 -8.26
#